data_AF-K1YM92-F1
#
_entry.id   AF-K1YM92-F1
#
_cell.length_a   1.000
_cell.length_b   1.000
_cell.length_c   1.000
_cell.angle_alpha   90.00
_cell.angle_beta   90.00
_cell.angle_gamma   90.00
#
_symmetry.space_group_name_H-M   'P 1'
#
loop_
_entity.id
_entity.type
_entity.pdbx_description
1 polymer ?
#
loop_
_entity_poly.entity_id
_entity_poly.type
_entity_poly.pdbx_seq_one_letter_code
_entity_poly.pdbx_strand_id
1 'polypeptide(L)'
;TGGGSPALAKKIRERLEVDIVPEYAAVVDLLSLVREQVVGRHEDSAAHAELFRRLLQLGVVDLLLEANWFDLQMLLLRELPEDIDAVALMRQFLEKHDTTGS
;
A
#
# COMPACT_ATOMS: atom_id res chain seq x y z
N THR A 1 15.93 3.97 12.36
CA THR A 1 16.77 4.42 13.50
C THR A 1 15.98 5.49 14.24
N GLY A 2 15.83 5.41 15.56
CA GLY A 2 15.07 6.41 16.32
C GLY A 2 15.75 7.78 16.32
N GLY A 3 15.66 8.53 15.22
CA GLY A 3 16.21 9.88 15.05
C GLY A 3 17.73 10.02 14.97
N GLY A 4 18.52 9.03 15.38
CA GLY A 4 19.97 9.18 15.56
C GLY A 4 20.84 9.33 14.30
N SER A 5 20.34 9.00 13.11
CA SER A 5 21.08 9.25 11.86
C SER A 5 20.15 9.25 10.64
N PRO A 6 19.67 10.42 10.22
CA PRO A 6 18.87 10.58 9.00
C PRO A 6 19.59 10.11 7.73
N ALA A 7 20.92 10.27 7.67
CA ALA A 7 21.74 9.83 6.54
C ALA A 7 21.75 8.30 6.39
N LEU A 8 21.76 7.56 7.51
CA LEU A 8 21.68 6.10 7.49
C LEU A 8 20.28 5.62 7.05
N ALA A 9 19.21 6.28 7.53
CA ALA A 9 17.85 5.98 7.10
C ALA A 9 17.66 6.23 5.60
N LYS A 10 18.25 7.31 5.07
CA LYS A 10 18.26 7.61 3.64
C LYS A 10 18.99 6.54 2.84
N LYS A 11 20.20 6.13 3.27
CA LYS A 11 21.00 5.13 2.57
C LYS A 11 20.39 3.73 2.56
N ILE A 12 19.68 3.35 3.64
CA ILE A 12 18.90 2.10 3.69
C ILE A 12 17.70 2.18 2.73
N ARG A 13 17.02 3.33 2.67
CA ARG A 13 15.91 3.56 1.76
C ARG A 13 16.35 3.48 0.29
N GLU A 14 17.43 4.18 -0.06
CA GLU A 14 18.01 4.17 -1.41
C GLU A 14 18.43 2.76 -1.83
N ARG A 15 18.99 1.96 -0.90
CA ARG A 15 19.37 0.59 -1.17
C ARG A 15 18.18 -0.34 -1.34
N LEU A 16 17.14 -0.16 -0.52
CA LEU A 16 15.88 -0.87 -0.72
C LEU A 16 15.29 -0.49 -2.08
N GLU A 17 15.21 0.80 -2.44
CA GLU A 17 14.71 1.29 -3.73
C GLU A 17 15.43 0.67 -4.94
N VAL A 18 16.73 0.36 -4.82
CA VAL A 18 17.50 -0.36 -5.85
C VAL A 18 17.16 -1.86 -5.91
N ASP A 19 16.80 -2.46 -4.77
CA ASP A 19 16.43 -3.86 -4.63
C ASP A 19 14.91 -4.11 -4.83
N ILE A 20 14.09 -3.05 -4.89
CA ILE A 20 12.65 -3.08 -5.16
C ILE A 20 12.43 -3.39 -6.66
N VAL A 21 12.18 -4.65 -6.97
CA VAL A 21 11.89 -5.17 -8.32
C VAL A 21 10.55 -4.62 -8.89
N PRO A 22 10.32 -4.64 -10.22
CA PRO A 22 9.15 -4.04 -10.88
C PRO A 22 7.79 -4.44 -10.29
N GLU A 23 7.70 -5.63 -9.71
CA GLU A 23 6.49 -6.18 -9.09
C GLU A 23 6.05 -5.37 -7.85
N TYR A 24 6.98 -4.69 -7.18
CA TYR A 24 6.65 -3.77 -6.09
C TYR A 24 6.12 -2.43 -6.57
N ALA A 25 6.24 -2.09 -7.86
CA ALA A 25 5.61 -0.88 -8.40
C ALA A 25 4.09 -0.96 -8.26
N ALA A 26 3.51 -2.15 -8.47
CA ALA A 26 2.09 -2.41 -8.26
C ALA A 26 1.70 -2.29 -6.77
N VAL A 27 2.59 -2.71 -5.85
CA VAL A 27 2.40 -2.52 -4.39
C VAL A 27 2.38 -1.03 -4.04
N VAL A 28 3.33 -0.26 -4.56
CA VAL A 28 3.41 1.19 -4.34
C VAL A 28 2.17 1.89 -4.90
N ASP A 29 1.69 1.48 -6.07
CA ASP A 29 0.49 2.02 -6.69
C ASP A 29 -0.76 1.75 -5.84
N LEU A 30 -0.96 0.52 -5.37
CA LEU A 30 -2.07 0.19 -4.49
C LEU A 30 -2.04 1.03 -3.20
N LEU A 31 -0.89 1.10 -2.53
CA LEU A 31 -0.76 1.87 -1.29
C LEU A 31 -0.93 3.38 -1.52
N SER A 32 -0.58 3.88 -2.70
CA SER A 32 -0.81 5.28 -3.08
C SER A 32 -2.30 5.57 -3.29
N LEU A 33 -3.04 4.67 -3.94
CA LEU A 33 -4.50 4.78 -4.06
C LEU A 33 -5.18 4.80 -2.68
N VAL A 34 -4.76 3.91 -1.78
CA VAL A 34 -5.25 3.92 -0.38
C VAL A 34 -4.94 5.26 0.29
N ARG A 35 -3.72 5.79 0.11
CA ARG A 35 -3.31 7.06 0.69
C ARG A 35 -4.17 8.23 0.23
N GLU A 36 -4.50 8.30 -1.06
CA GLU A 36 -5.36 9.34 -1.61
C GLU A 36 -6.76 9.33 -0.98
N GLN A 37 -7.32 8.14 -0.75
CA GLN A 37 -8.65 7.99 -0.16
C GLN A 37 -8.67 8.26 1.35
N VAL A 38 -7.60 7.93 2.06
CA VAL A 38 -7.48 8.09 3.51
C VAL A 38 -7.09 9.52 3.89
N VAL A 39 -6.03 10.05 3.28
CA VAL A 39 -5.49 11.39 3.60
C VAL A 39 -6.41 12.51 3.11
N GLY A 40 -7.20 12.27 2.07
CA GLY A 40 -8.18 13.25 1.58
C GLY A 40 -9.38 13.46 2.52
N ARG A 41 -9.60 12.56 3.49
CA ARG A 41 -10.83 12.54 4.31
C ARG A 41 -10.59 12.64 5.81
N HIS A 42 -9.41 12.27 6.31
CA HIS A 42 -9.11 12.24 7.75
C HIS A 42 -7.87 13.08 8.07
N GLU A 43 -7.90 13.90 9.12
CA GLU A 43 -6.77 14.77 9.52
C GLU A 43 -5.78 14.08 10.48
N ASP A 44 -6.03 12.83 10.88
CA ASP A 44 -5.19 12.12 11.86
C ASP A 44 -4.04 11.33 11.22
N SER A 45 -2.90 12.01 11.08
CA SER A 45 -1.65 11.43 10.61
C SER A 45 -1.18 10.20 11.41
N ALA A 46 -1.48 10.12 12.71
CA ALA A 46 -1.09 8.98 13.53
C ALA A 46 -1.97 7.75 13.23
N ALA A 47 -3.27 7.95 13.05
CA ALA A 47 -4.19 6.90 12.62
C ALA A 47 -3.82 6.34 11.24
N HIS A 48 -3.42 7.21 10.30
CA HIS A 48 -2.96 6.77 8.99
C HIS A 48 -1.70 5.91 9.08
N ALA A 49 -0.71 6.34 9.86
CA ALA A 49 0.54 5.59 10.02
C ALA A 49 0.29 4.18 10.59
N GLU A 50 -0.65 4.05 11.53
CA GLU A 50 -1.03 2.76 12.09
C GLU A 50 -1.78 1.88 11.09
N LEU A 51 -2.69 2.44 10.28
CA LEU A 51 -3.35 1.72 9.19
C LEU A 51 -2.33 1.11 8.21
N PHE A 52 -1.40 1.92 7.70
CA PHE A 52 -0.38 1.43 6.76
C PHE A 52 0.53 0.38 7.39
N ARG A 53 0.93 0.57 8.65
CA ARG A 53 1.72 -0.42 9.39
C ARG A 53 0.97 -1.74 9.48
N ARG A 54 -0.33 -1.69 9.78
CA ARG A 54 -1.17 -2.87 9.90
C ARG A 54 -1.33 -3.60 8.57
N LEU A 55 -1.59 -2.89 7.47
CA LEU A 55 -1.67 -3.48 6.13
C LEU A 55 -0.37 -4.24 5.77
N LEU A 56 0.79 -3.65 6.06
CA LEU A 56 2.08 -4.30 5.85
C LEU A 56 2.26 -5.54 6.74
N GLN A 57 1.89 -5.47 8.02
CA GLN A 57 1.97 -6.60 8.95
C GLN A 57 1.06 -7.77 8.55
N LEU A 58 -0.07 -7.48 7.90
CA LEU A 58 -1.05 -8.46 7.46
C LEU A 58 -0.74 -9.04 6.07
N GLY A 59 0.41 -8.69 5.48
CA GLY A 59 0.88 -9.32 4.25
C GLY A 59 0.27 -8.74 2.97
N VAL A 60 -0.16 -7.47 2.96
CA VAL A 60 -0.68 -6.81 1.73
C VAL A 60 0.26 -6.94 0.53
N VAL A 61 1.57 -6.96 0.79
CA VAL A 61 2.62 -7.12 -0.23
C VAL A 61 2.55 -8.51 -0.85
N ASP A 62 2.57 -9.54 -0.01
CA ASP A 62 2.58 -10.94 -0.47
C ASP A 62 1.29 -11.28 -1.21
N LEU A 63 0.13 -10.84 -0.69
CA LEU A 63 -1.16 -11.04 -1.34
C LEU A 63 -1.21 -10.42 -2.75
N LEU A 64 -0.59 -9.26 -2.95
CA LEU A 64 -0.52 -8.61 -4.25
C LEU A 64 0.44 -9.33 -5.19
N LEU A 65 1.65 -9.68 -4.72
CA LEU A 65 2.67 -10.36 -5.52
C LEU A 65 2.23 -11.76 -5.96
N GLU A 66 1.45 -12.45 -5.12
CA GLU A 66 0.87 -13.76 -5.42
C GLU A 66 -0.45 -13.70 -6.20
N ALA A 67 -0.90 -12.49 -6.59
CA ALA A 67 -2.17 -12.26 -7.26
C ALA A 67 -3.39 -12.84 -6.50
N ASN A 68 -3.33 -12.88 -5.17
CA ASN A 68 -4.40 -13.35 -4.31
C ASN A 68 -5.44 -12.24 -4.08
N TRP A 69 -6.18 -11.92 -5.15
CA TRP A 69 -7.10 -10.78 -5.19
C TRP A 69 -8.26 -10.87 -4.20
N PHE A 70 -8.76 -12.08 -3.93
CA PHE A 70 -9.85 -12.28 -3.00
C PHE A 70 -9.44 -11.93 -1.56
N ASP A 71 -8.33 -12.50 -1.09
CA ASP A 71 -7.84 -12.23 0.26
C ASP A 71 -7.35 -10.79 0.39
N LEU A 72 -6.78 -10.21 -0.67
CA LEU A 72 -6.43 -8.79 -0.71
C LEU A 72 -7.67 -7.90 -0.55
N GLN A 73 -8.76 -8.18 -1.26
CA GLN A 73 -10.00 -7.42 -1.13
C GLN A 73 -10.60 -7.57 0.28
N MET A 74 -10.59 -8.78 0.84
CA MET A 74 -11.07 -9.04 2.20
C MET A 74 -10.23 -8.31 3.25
N LEU A 75 -8.91 -8.26 3.07
CA LEU A 75 -8.00 -7.50 3.92
C LEU A 75 -8.35 -6.01 3.90
N LEU A 76 -8.52 -5.43 2.71
CA LEU A 76 -8.86 -4.01 2.56
C LEU A 76 -10.23 -3.68 3.15
N LEU A 77 -11.25 -4.51 2.91
CA LEU A 77 -12.58 -4.35 3.51
C LEU A 77 -12.55 -4.37 5.04
N ARG A 78 -11.65 -5.15 5.63
CA ARG A 78 -11.55 -5.30 7.09
C ARG A 78 -10.79 -4.15 7.75
N GLU A 79 -9.73 -3.65 7.10
CA GLU A 79 -8.81 -2.70 7.71
C GLU A 79 -9.03 -1.25 7.28
N LEU A 80 -9.61 -1.00 6.10
CA LEU A 80 -9.90 0.37 5.67
C LEU A 80 -11.09 0.94 6.48
N PRO A 81 -11.07 2.26 6.76
CA PRO A 81 -12.21 2.97 7.34
C PRO A 81 -13.52 2.73 6.56
N GLU A 82 -14.65 2.69 7.27
CA GLU A 82 -15.98 2.39 6.71
C GLU A 82 -16.43 3.38 5.62
N ASP A 83 -15.89 4.60 5.62
CA ASP A 83 -16.18 5.64 4.61
C ASP A 83 -15.37 5.46 3.31
N ILE A 84 -14.49 4.46 3.24
CA ILE A 84 -13.70 4.13 2.06
C ILE A 84 -14.28 2.89 1.37
N ASP A 85 -14.65 3.05 0.10
CA ASP A 85 -15.11 1.95 -0.75
C ASP A 85 -13.91 1.12 -1.24
N ALA A 86 -13.56 0.09 -0.46
CA ALA A 86 -12.49 -0.85 -0.79
C ALA A 86 -12.73 -1.60 -2.12
N VAL A 87 -14.00 -1.84 -2.48
CA VAL A 87 -14.36 -2.55 -3.72
C VAL A 87 -14.10 -1.65 -4.93
N ALA A 88 -14.50 -0.38 -4.86
CA ALA A 88 -14.21 0.60 -5.90
C ALA A 88 -12.70 0.83 -6.06
N LEU A 89 -11.96 0.88 -4.94
CA LEU A 89 -10.49 1.01 -4.95
C LEU A 89 -9.83 -0.18 -5.65
N MET A 90 -10.21 -1.42 -5.28
CA MET A 90 -9.69 -2.63 -5.91
C MET A 90 -10.03 -2.68 -7.41
N ARG A 91 -11.24 -2.28 -7.78
CA ARG A 91 -11.63 -2.19 -9.18
C ARG A 91 -10.75 -1.20 -9.96
N GLN A 92 -10.57 0.01 -9.44
CA GLN A 92 -9.71 1.02 -10.07
C GLN A 92 -8.26 0.52 -10.22
N PHE A 93 -7.74 -0.15 -9.18
CA PHE A 93 -6.41 -0.74 -9.22
C PHE A 93 -6.30 -1.80 -10.31
N LEU A 94 -7.23 -2.77 -10.34
CA LEU A 94 -7.22 -3.83 -11.34
C LEU A 94 -7.37 -3.27 -12.76
N GLU A 95 -8.29 -2.34 -13.01
CA GLU A 95 -8.48 -1.71 -14.33
C GLU A 95 -7.19 -1.05 -14.86
N LYS A 96 -6.42 -0.41 -13.98
CA LYS A 96 -5.12 0.22 -14.31
C LYS A 96 -4.05 -0.82 -14.68
N HIS A 97 -4.05 -1.98 -14.03
CA HIS A 97 -3.03 -3.02 -14.23
C HIS A 97 -3.42 -4.07 -15.28
N ASP A 98 -4.70 -4.24 -15.60
CA ASP A 98 -5.19 -5.14 -16.66
C ASP A 98 -4.81 -4.63 -18.06
N THR A 99 -4.70 -3.31 -18.24
CA THR A 99 -4.33 -2.68 -19.53
C THR A 99 -2.85 -2.82 -19.90
N THR A 100 -2.01 -3.36 -19.00
CA THR A 100 -0.57 -3.57 -19.27
C THR A 100 -0.28 -5.00 -19.79
N GLY A 101 -1.32 -5.81 -20.00
CA GLY A 101 -1.24 -7.19 -20.48
C GLY A 101 -1.60 -7.41 -21.96
N SER A 102 -1.28 -6.48 -22.87
CA SER A 102 -1.42 -6.68 -24.33
C SER A 102 -0.23 -6.14 -25.11
#